data_AF-A0A7C4J9C3-F1
#
_entry.id   AF-A0A7C4J9C3-F1
#
_cell.length_a   1.000
_cell.length_b   1.000
_cell.length_c   1.000
_cell.angle_alpha   90.00
_cell.angle_beta   90.00
_cell.angle_gamma   90.00
#
_symmetry.space_group_name_H-M   'P 1'
#
loop_
_entity.id
_entity.type
_entity.pdbx_description
1 polymer ?
#
loop_
_entity_poly.entity_id
_entity_poly.type
_entity_poly.pdbx_seq_one_letter_code
_entity_poly.pdbx_strand_id
1 'polypeptide(L)' 'MGFTLARILVSLDLETTGLDPYRDAIIEVGAVKFLGDEILDTFSTFI' A
#
# COMPACT_ATOMS: atom_id res chain seq x y z
N MET A 1 8.35 25.88 -18.77
CA MET A 1 8.33 25.56 -17.33
C MET A 1 7.16 24.61 -17.10
N GLY A 2 7.41 23.32 -16.97
CA GLY A 2 6.36 22.33 -16.73
C GLY A 2 6.13 22.18 -15.24
N PHE A 3 4.93 22.47 -14.76
CA PHE A 3 4.53 22.08 -13.41
C PHE A 3 4.31 20.57 -13.40
N THR A 4 5.19 19.82 -12.73
CA THR A 4 4.89 18.44 -12.38
C THR A 4 3.76 18.50 -11.34
N LEU A 5 2.57 17.99 -11.68
CA LEU A 5 1.51 17.83 -10.69
C LEU A 5 2.04 16.91 -9.59
N ALA A 6 2.16 17.44 -8.37
CA ALA A 6 2.49 16.67 -7.19
C ALA A 6 1.42 15.58 -7.01
N ARG A 7 1.81 14.31 -7.21
CA ARG A 7 0.91 13.16 -7.11
C ARG A 7 1.19 12.42 -5.80
N ILE A 8 0.15 12.27 -4.99
CA ILE A 8 0.20 11.36 -3.83
C ILE A 8 0.14 9.93 -4.36
N LEU A 9 1.05 9.08 -3.87
CA LEU A 9 1.13 7.67 -4.18
C LEU A 9 0.90 6.85 -2.90
N VAL A 10 0.48 5.60 -3.09
CA VAL A 10 0.34 4.63 -2.00
C VAL A 10 1.06 3.36 -2.42
N SER A 11 2.05 2.94 -1.63
CA SER A 11 2.59 1.58 -1.69
C SER A 11 1.66 0.68 -0.90
N LEU A 12 1.21 -0.41 -1.50
CA LEU A 12 0.34 -1.41 -0.89
C LEU A 12 1.07 -2.74 -0.89
N ASP A 13 1.08 -3.40 0.26
CA ASP A 13 1.65 -4.72 0.47
C ASP A 13 0.61 -5.60 1.18
N LEU A 14 0.50 -6.85 0.74
CA LEU A 14 -0.49 -7.81 1.22
C LEU A 14 0.20 -9.12 1.56
N GLU A 15 -0.03 -9.61 2.78
CA GLU A 15 0.39 -10.95 3.18
C GLU A 15 -0.82 -11.89 3.15
N THR A 16 -0.59 -13.11 2.67
CA THR A 16 -1.65 -14.08 2.40
C THR A 16 -1.28 -15.45 2.96
N THR A 17 -2.29 -16.30 3.21
CA THR A 17 -2.05 -17.70 3.62
C THR A 17 -1.43 -18.56 2.51
N GLY A 18 -1.51 -18.09 1.26
CA GLY A 18 -1.07 -18.77 0.05
C GLY A 18 -1.49 -17.98 -1.19
N LEU A 19 -1.31 -18.56 -2.38
CA LEU A 19 -1.48 -17.85 -3.66
C LEU A 19 -2.76 -18.22 -4.43
N ASP A 20 -3.64 -19.07 -3.87
CA ASP A 20 -4.89 -19.47 -4.51
C ASP A 20 -6.01 -18.48 -4.14
N PRO A 21 -6.52 -17.66 -5.07
CA PRO A 21 -7.53 -16.64 -4.78
C PRO A 21 -8.90 -17.21 -4.38
N TYR A 22 -9.14 -18.50 -4.58
CA TYR A 22 -10.39 -19.16 -4.19
C TYR A 22 -10.31 -19.85 -2.82
N ARG A 23 -9.10 -20.00 -2.25
CA ARG A 23 -8.88 -20.75 -1.00
C ARG A 23 -8.16 -19.93 0.06
N ASP A 24 -7.21 -19.12 -0.35
CA ASP A 24 -6.35 -18.35 0.53
C ASP A 24 -6.95 -16.98 0.85
N ALA A 25 -6.58 -16.46 2.02
CA ALA A 25 -7.07 -15.18 2.52
C ALA A 25 -5.91 -14.21 2.75
N ILE A 26 -6.22 -12.91 2.67
CA ILE A 26 -5.34 -11.85 3.17
C ILE A 26 -5.36 -11.92 4.69
N ILE A 27 -4.18 -11.90 5.30
CA ILE A 27 -4.01 -11.92 6.75
C ILE A 27 -3.40 -10.63 7.30
N GLU A 28 -2.72 -9.85 6.45
CA GLU A 28 -2.19 -8.54 6.80
C GLU A 28 -2.34 -7.57 5.62
N VAL A 29 -2.65 -6.31 5.94
CA VAL A 29 -2.64 -5.21 4.98
C VAL A 29 -1.67 -4.14 5.46
N GLY A 30 -0.63 -3.87 4.68
CA GLY A 30 0.32 -2.79 4.89
C GLY A 30 0.18 -1.71 3.80
N ALA A 31 0.16 -0.43 4.19
CA ALA A 31 0.18 0.66 3.23
C ALA A 31 1.00 1.86 3.71
N VAL A 32 1.68 2.51 2.77
CA VAL A 32 2.40 3.78 2.99
C VAL A 32 1.93 4.79 1.97
N LYS A 33 1.38 5.91 2.45
CA LYS A 33 0.98 7.06 1.63
C LYS A 33 2.13 8.07 1.61
N PHE A 34 2.54 8.52 0.43
CA PHE A 34 3.70 9.41 0.30
C PHE A 34 3.56 10.40 -0.87
N LEU A 35 4.32 11.49 -0.80
CA LEU A 35 4.50 12.47 -1.86
C LEU A 35 6.00 12.66 -2.11
N GLY A 36 6.50 12.12 -3.23
CA GLY A 36 7.95 12.08 -3.48
C GLY A 36 8.65 11.27 -2.38
N ASP A 37 9.55 11.90 -1.64
CA ASP A 37 10.29 11.27 -0.54
C ASP A 37 9.64 11.49 0.84
N GLU A 38 8.51 12.20 0.90
CA GLU A 38 7.80 12.49 2.16
C GLU A 38 6.73 11.44 2.45
N ILE A 39 6.86 10.73 3.58
CA ILE A 39 5.79 9.86 4.10
C ILE A 39 4.72 10.73 4.76
N LEU A 40 3.49 10.59 4.26
CA LEU A 40 2.32 11.32 4.77
C LEU A 40 1.54 10.51 5.80
N ASP A 41 1.47 9.19 5.64
CA ASP A 41 0.75 8.30 6.55
C ASP A 41 1.20 6.84 6.39
N THR A 42 0.98 6.04 7.43
CA THR A 42 1.18 4.59 7.42
C THR A 42 -0.03 3.86 7.98
N PHE A 43 -0.34 2.70 7.39
CA PHE A 43 -1.41 1.82 7.83
C PHE A 43 -0.90 0.38 7.91
N SER A 44 -1.24 -0.31 9.00
CA SER A 44 -0.98 -1.73 9.18
C SER A 44 -2.09 -2.33 10.04
N THR A 45 -2.62 -3.48 9.60
CA THR A 45 -3.63 -4.22 10.36
C THR A 45 -3.59 -5.71 10.03
N PHE A 46 -3.90 -6.53 11.04
CA PHE A 46 -4.22 -7.94 10.86
C PHE A 46 -5.74 -8.10 10.68
N ILE A 47 -6.13 -9.07 9.84
CA ILE A 47 -7.54 -9.36 9.50
C ILE A 47 -8.04 -10.61 10.24
#